data_AF-A0A397S5A6-F1
#
_entry.id   AF-A0A397S5A6-F1
#
_cell.length_a   1.000
_cell.length_b   1.000
_cell.length_c   1.000
_cell.angle_alpha   90.00
_cell.angle_beta   90.00
_cell.angle_gamma   90.00
#
_symmetry.space_group_name_H-M   'P 1'
#
loop_
_entity.id
_entity.type
_entity.pdbx_description
1 polymer ?
#
loop_
_entity_poly.entity_id
_entity_poly.type
_entity_poly.pdbx_seq_one_letter_code
_entity_poly.pdbx_strand_id
1 'polypeptide(L)'
;IIVMKYVEGGNLRQYLQKNYSKLEFKEKIDQLHRIASGLNSIHEQNWVHRDFHSGNILSRKDLSNNFLCYVTDLGLCRTTNETDQDKVYGVLPYITPEVLREKPYEKASDIYSFGIIAYELLANSYPYAE
;
A
#
# COMPACT_ATOMS: atom_id res chain seq x y z
N ILE A 1 10.29 4.25 -22.22
CA ILE A 1 9.01 4.95 -21.94
C ILE A 1 7.98 3.89 -21.58
N ILE A 2 7.33 4.01 -20.43
CA ILE A 2 6.24 3.11 -20.01
C ILE A 2 4.94 3.92 -20.12
N VAL A 3 3.93 3.38 -20.81
CA VAL A 3 2.60 3.98 -20.91
C VAL A 3 1.66 3.24 -19.96
N MET A 4 1.06 3.96 -19.02
CA MET A 4 0.21 3.39 -17.97
C MET A 4 -1.18 4.04 -17.97
N LYS A 5 -2.17 3.31 -17.44
CA LYS A 5 -3.51 3.83 -17.23
C LYS A 5 -3.49 4.95 -16.19
N TYR A 6 -4.08 6.09 -16.53
CA TYR A 6 -4.29 7.18 -15.58
C TYR A 6 -5.44 6.86 -14.59
N VAL A 7 -5.22 7.15 -13.31
CA VAL A 7 -6.21 6.99 -12.24
C VAL A 7 -6.41 8.34 -11.56
N GLU A 8 -7.61 8.91 -11.70
CA GLU A 8 -7.89 10.33 -11.46
C GLU A 8 -8.10 10.75 -10.00
N GLY A 9 -8.32 9.80 -9.07
CA GLY A 9 -8.70 10.12 -7.69
C GLY A 9 -7.53 10.43 -6.75
N GLY A 10 -6.29 10.42 -7.24
CA GLY A 10 -5.09 10.57 -6.41
C GLY A 10 -4.83 9.33 -5.55
N ASN A 11 -3.96 9.43 -4.55
CA ASN A 11 -3.64 8.29 -3.69
C ASN A 11 -4.61 8.16 -2.48
N LEU A 12 -4.60 6.99 -1.85
CA LEU A 12 -5.47 6.64 -0.72
C LEU A 12 -5.30 7.63 0.43
N ARG A 13 -4.07 8.04 0.75
CA ARG A 13 -3.80 9.02 1.81
C ARG A 13 -4.54 10.34 1.57
N GLN A 14 -4.37 10.91 0.38
CA GLN A 14 -5.04 12.14 -0.02
C GLN A 14 -6.57 11.99 -0.06
N TYR A 15 -7.05 10.82 -0.46
CA TYR A 15 -8.47 10.53 -0.48
C TYR A 15 -9.07 10.51 0.93
N LEU A 16 -8.42 9.83 1.88
CA LEU A 16 -8.89 9.72 3.26
C LEU A 16 -8.96 11.09 3.94
N GLN A 17 -7.92 11.92 3.77
CA GLN A 17 -7.91 13.30 4.31
C GLN A 17 -9.15 14.12 3.90
N LYS A 18 -9.69 13.88 2.69
CA LYS A 18 -10.83 14.64 2.15
C LYS A 18 -12.18 13.97 2.38
N ASN A 19 -12.22 12.64 2.50
CA ASN A 19 -13.46 11.88 2.38
C ASN A 19 -13.66 10.81 3.46
N TYR A 20 -12.80 10.71 4.48
CA TYR A 20 -12.90 9.66 5.50
C TYR A 20 -14.28 9.59 6.16
N SER A 21 -14.89 10.73 6.51
CA SER A 21 -16.21 10.78 7.15
C SER A 21 -17.36 10.33 6.25
N LYS A 22 -17.12 10.22 4.94
CA LYS A 22 -18.10 9.78 3.94
C LYS A 22 -18.02 8.29 3.65
N LEU A 23 -16.98 7.60 4.12
CA LEU A 23 -16.78 6.17 3.90
C LEU A 23 -17.51 5.36 4.97
N GLU A 24 -18.42 4.51 4.54
CA GLU A 24 -19.03 3.52 5.40
C GLU A 24 -18.01 2.46 5.82
N PHE A 25 -18.25 1.83 6.98
CA PHE A 25 -17.38 0.77 7.47
C PHE A 25 -17.24 -0.39 6.46
N LYS A 26 -18.35 -0.75 5.81
CA LYS A 26 -18.34 -1.80 4.77
C LYS A 26 -17.44 -1.42 3.59
N GLU A 27 -17.52 -0.19 3.09
CA GLU A 27 -16.65 0.29 2.01
C GLU A 27 -15.18 0.21 2.38
N LYS A 28 -14.83 0.52 3.65
CA LYS A 28 -13.46 0.38 4.16
C LYS A 28 -12.99 -1.07 4.10
N ILE A 29 -13.80 -2.02 4.59
CA ILE A 29 -13.47 -3.45 4.54
C ILE A 29 -13.33 -3.95 3.09
N ASP A 30 -14.24 -3.55 2.20
CA ASP A 30 -14.20 -3.91 0.79
C ASP A 30 -12.90 -3.40 0.13
N GLN A 31 -12.44 -2.20 0.50
CA GLN A 31 -11.15 -1.70 0.01
C GLN A 31 -9.95 -2.43 0.59
N LEU A 32 -9.96 -2.83 1.87
CA LEU A 32 -8.88 -3.66 2.43
C LEU A 32 -8.76 -4.98 1.68
N HIS A 33 -9.90 -5.62 1.39
CA HIS A 33 -9.91 -6.84 0.60
C HIS A 33 -9.30 -6.62 -0.79
N ARG A 34 -9.65 -5.51 -1.47
CA ARG A 34 -9.10 -5.19 -2.80
C ARG A 34 -7.61 -4.87 -2.76
N ILE A 35 -7.14 -4.14 -1.75
CA ILE A 35 -5.72 -3.83 -1.55
C ILE A 35 -4.93 -5.11 -1.26
N ALA A 36 -5.44 -5.96 -0.36
CA ALA A 36 -4.85 -7.26 -0.06
C ALA A 36 -4.78 -8.16 -1.29
N SER A 37 -5.84 -8.19 -2.11
CA SER A 37 -5.84 -8.93 -3.37
C SER A 37 -4.78 -8.43 -4.35
N GLY A 38 -4.60 -7.10 -4.46
CA GLY A 38 -3.55 -6.52 -5.30
C GLY A 38 -2.15 -6.87 -4.82
N LEU A 39 -1.91 -6.82 -3.50
CA LEU A 39 -0.64 -7.25 -2.90
C LEU A 39 -0.41 -8.75 -3.10
N ASN A 40 -1.44 -9.57 -2.93
CA ASN A 40 -1.36 -11.02 -3.14
C ASN A 40 -0.95 -11.36 -4.57
N SER A 41 -1.45 -10.63 -5.58
CA SER A 41 -1.01 -10.82 -6.97
C SER A 41 0.49 -10.57 -7.17
N ILE A 42 1.11 -9.68 -6.40
CA ILE A 42 2.56 -9.47 -6.40
C ILE A 42 3.26 -10.65 -5.71
N HIS A 43 2.76 -11.06 -4.54
CA HIS A 43 3.33 -12.15 -3.75
C HIS A 43 3.25 -13.51 -4.43
N GLU A 44 2.21 -13.77 -5.23
CA GLU A 44 2.07 -14.99 -6.05
C GLU A 44 3.16 -15.10 -7.12
N GLN A 45 3.73 -13.98 -7.57
CA GLN A 45 4.88 -13.95 -8.48
C GLN A 45 6.23 -14.05 -7.74
N ASN A 46 6.22 -14.36 -6.43
CA ASN A 46 7.39 -14.37 -5.55
C ASN A 46 8.13 -13.03 -5.44
N TRP A 47 7.41 -11.93 -5.66
CA TRP A 47 7.93 -10.59 -5.49
C TRP A 47 7.50 -10.00 -4.15
N VAL A 48 8.34 -9.12 -3.61
CA VAL A 48 8.08 -8.27 -2.45
C VAL A 48 8.03 -6.83 -2.94
N HIS A 49 7.03 -6.06 -2.51
CA HIS A 49 6.81 -4.68 -2.97
C HIS A 49 7.83 -3.69 -2.38
N ARG A 50 8.21 -3.85 -1.11
CA ARG A 50 9.25 -3.07 -0.38
C ARG A 50 8.95 -1.59 -0.12
N ASP A 51 7.93 -1.04 -0.77
CA ASP A 51 7.47 0.35 -0.64
C ASP A 51 5.94 0.42 -0.60
N PHE A 52 5.34 -0.48 0.18
CA PHE A 52 3.89 -0.60 0.26
C PHE A 52 3.32 0.39 1.28
N HIS A 53 2.66 1.46 0.83
CA HIS A 53 2.07 2.47 1.71
C HIS A 53 0.87 3.15 1.06
N SER A 54 0.07 3.92 1.82
CA SER A 54 -1.14 4.57 1.29
C SER A 54 -0.89 5.62 0.18
N GLY A 55 0.36 6.03 -0.05
CA GLY A 55 0.77 6.88 -1.16
C GLY A 55 0.91 6.12 -2.48
N ASN A 56 1.21 4.81 -2.41
CA ASN A 56 1.31 3.88 -3.53
C ASN A 56 0.02 3.05 -3.73
N ILE A 57 -1.08 3.48 -3.11
CA ILE A 57 -2.43 2.99 -3.40
C ILE A 57 -3.18 4.09 -4.11
N LEU A 58 -3.47 3.91 -5.40
CA LEU A 58 -4.28 4.86 -6.17
C LEU A 58 -5.76 4.66 -5.85
N SER A 59 -6.51 5.74 -5.88
CA SER A 59 -7.94 5.76 -5.64
C SER A 59 -8.69 6.33 -6.83
N ARG A 60 -9.92 5.87 -7.03
CA ARG A 60 -10.88 6.46 -7.97
C ARG A 60 -12.30 6.18 -7.51
N LYS A 61 -13.23 6.86 -8.15
CA LYS A 61 -14.63 6.43 -8.16
C LYS A 61 -14.96 5.76 -9.48
N ASP A 62 -15.86 4.77 -9.46
CA ASP A 62 -16.44 4.25 -10.69
C ASP A 62 -17.66 5.07 -11.12
N LEU A 63 -18.32 4.66 -12.21
CA LEU A 63 -19.50 5.33 -12.75
C LEU A 63 -20.71 5.32 -11.79
N SER A 64 -20.73 4.35 -10.87
CA SER A 64 -21.72 4.22 -9.81
C SER A 64 -21.30 4.92 -8.52
N ASN A 65 -20.23 5.74 -8.59
CA ASN A 65 -19.67 6.51 -7.48
C ASN A 65 -19.08 5.63 -6.35
N ASN A 66 -18.80 4.35 -6.60
CA ASN A 66 -18.16 3.45 -5.65
C ASN A 66 -16.67 3.78 -5.53
N PHE A 67 -16.17 3.80 -4.30
CA PHE A 67 -14.75 3.98 -4.02
C PHE A 67 -13.94 2.74 -4.40
N LEU A 68 -12.84 2.90 -5.14
CA LEU A 68 -11.97 1.82 -5.57
C LEU A 68 -10.48 2.19 -5.41
N CYS A 69 -9.74 1.34 -4.70
CA CYS A 69 -8.28 1.35 -4.54
C CYS A 69 -7.50 0.45 -5.53
N TYR A 70 -6.27 0.80 -5.87
CA TYR A 70 -5.39 0.00 -6.75
C TYR A 70 -3.95 0.11 -6.25
N VAL A 71 -3.26 -1.02 -6.10
CA VAL A 71 -1.82 -1.04 -5.81
C VAL A 71 -1.04 -0.53 -7.03
N THR A 72 -0.03 0.30 -6.82
CA THR A 72 0.83 0.84 -7.86
C THR A 72 2.30 0.89 -7.42
N ASP A 73 3.15 1.45 -8.27
CA ASP A 73 4.59 1.64 -8.06
C ASP A 73 5.37 0.34 -7.78
N LEU A 74 5.60 -0.42 -8.84
CA LEU A 74 6.37 -1.67 -8.78
C LEU A 74 7.88 -1.45 -8.98
N GLY A 75 8.38 -0.20 -8.93
CA GLY A 75 9.77 0.12 -9.27
C GLY A 75 10.79 -0.54 -8.32
N LEU A 76 10.39 -0.70 -7.06
CA LEU A 76 11.19 -1.32 -6.01
C LEU A 76 10.86 -2.81 -5.81
N CYS A 77 9.90 -3.38 -6.53
CA CYS A 77 9.56 -4.78 -6.39
C CYS A 77 10.75 -5.68 -6.75
N ARG A 78 11.08 -6.64 -5.89
CA ARG A 78 12.17 -7.59 -6.11
C ARG A 78 11.80 -8.99 -5.64
N THR A 79 12.46 -10.00 -6.18
CA THR A 79 12.32 -11.36 -5.65
C THR A 79 13.01 -11.47 -4.30
N THR A 80 12.56 -12.38 -3.43
CA THR A 80 13.19 -12.62 -2.11
C THR A 80 14.64 -13.10 -2.20
N ASN A 81 15.07 -13.55 -3.38
CA ASN A 81 16.40 -14.13 -3.61
C ASN A 81 17.41 -13.10 -4.14
N GLU A 82 16.95 -11.91 -4.53
CA GLU A 82 17.81 -10.81 -4.95
C GLU A 82 18.38 -10.12 -3.71
N THR A 83 19.67 -10.36 -3.46
CA THR A 83 20.42 -9.78 -2.35
C THR A 83 20.79 -8.32 -2.64
N ASP A 84 19.79 -7.44 -2.63
CA ASP A 84 20.00 -5.99 -2.58
C ASP A 84 19.95 -5.57 -1.10
N GLN A 85 20.85 -6.16 -0.29
CA GLN A 85 20.84 -6.15 1.18
C GLN A 85 21.23 -4.79 1.78
N ASP A 86 21.92 -3.94 1.03
CA ASP A 86 22.58 -2.75 1.58
C ASP A 86 21.70 -1.49 1.58
N LYS A 87 20.41 -1.60 1.26
CA LYS A 87 19.52 -0.43 1.14
C LYS A 87 18.16 -0.67 1.77
N VAL A 88 17.85 0.17 2.75
CA VAL A 88 16.50 0.36 3.30
C VAL A 88 15.74 1.31 2.39
N TYR A 89 14.60 0.84 1.89
CA TYR A 89 13.62 1.59 1.11
C TYR A 89 12.30 1.71 1.86
N GLY A 90 11.42 2.57 1.38
CA GLY A 90 10.07 2.71 1.92
C GLY A 90 9.86 3.94 2.79
N VAL A 91 8.63 4.09 3.26
CA VAL A 91 8.20 5.19 4.12
C VAL A 91 8.19 4.73 5.57
N LEU A 92 8.94 5.40 6.46
CA LEU A 92 9.24 4.99 7.84
C LEU A 92 8.11 4.27 8.63
N PRO A 93 6.86 4.78 8.70
CA PRO A 93 5.76 4.08 9.39
C PRO A 93 5.46 2.67 8.89
N TYR A 94 5.75 2.40 7.63
CA TYR A 94 5.39 1.16 6.94
C TYR A 94 6.55 0.17 6.89
N ILE A 95 7.76 0.59 7.29
CA ILE A 95 8.95 -0.26 7.27
C ILE A 95 8.98 -1.10 8.54
N THR A 96 9.20 -2.41 8.41
CA THR A 96 9.29 -3.28 9.57
C THR A 96 10.56 -3.02 10.40
N PRO A 97 10.52 -3.29 11.73
CA PRO A 97 11.70 -3.13 12.59
C PRO A 97 12.89 -3.98 12.17
N GLU A 98 12.68 -5.15 11.57
CA GLU A 98 13.76 -6.00 11.06
C GLU A 98 14.44 -5.40 9.83
N VAL A 99 13.68 -4.84 8.91
CA VAL A 99 14.23 -4.15 7.72
C VAL A 99 15.01 -2.91 8.14
N LEU A 100 14.54 -2.16 9.15
CA LEU A 100 15.29 -1.03 9.73
C LEU A 100 16.61 -1.46 10.38
N ARG A 101 16.76 -2.76 10.71
CA ARG A 101 18.01 -3.36 11.19
C ARG A 101 18.76 -4.07 10.05
N GLU A 102 18.54 -3.63 8.82
CA GLU A 102 19.22 -4.10 7.61
C GLU A 102 19.02 -5.59 7.33
N LYS A 103 17.93 -6.18 7.86
CA LYS A 103 17.53 -7.53 7.45
C LYS A 103 16.81 -7.48 6.10
N PRO A 104 16.88 -8.57 5.30
CA PRO A 104 16.22 -8.62 4.01
C PRO A 104 14.71 -8.37 4.09
N TYR A 105 14.17 -7.81 3.01
CA TYR A 105 12.72 -7.73 2.84
C TYR A 105 12.15 -9.12 2.55
N GLU A 106 11.07 -9.44 3.23
CA GLU A 106 10.28 -10.64 2.98
C GLU A 106 8.85 -10.25 2.62
N LYS A 107 8.05 -11.21 2.13
CA LYS A 107 6.61 -10.98 1.92
C LYS A 107 5.93 -10.50 3.21
N ALA A 108 6.38 -10.98 4.36
CA ALA A 108 5.90 -10.54 5.68
C ALA A 108 6.15 -9.04 5.95
N SER A 109 7.18 -8.45 5.34
CA SER A 109 7.44 -7.01 5.43
C SER A 109 6.30 -6.20 4.80
N ASP A 110 5.81 -6.60 3.62
CA ASP A 110 4.66 -5.95 3.00
C ASP A 110 3.36 -6.19 3.80
N ILE A 111 3.22 -7.33 4.49
CA ILE A 111 2.05 -7.63 5.34
C ILE A 111 2.00 -6.70 6.55
N TYR A 112 3.15 -6.39 7.15
CA TYR A 112 3.22 -5.35 8.18
C TYR A 112 2.75 -4.02 7.64
N SER A 113 3.28 -3.59 6.48
CA SER A 113 2.88 -2.35 5.84
C SER A 113 1.38 -2.31 5.51
N PHE A 114 0.80 -3.44 5.08
CA PHE A 114 -0.64 -3.60 4.90
C PHE A 114 -1.41 -3.38 6.21
N GLY A 115 -0.92 -3.90 7.33
CA GLY A 115 -1.50 -3.66 8.66
C GLY A 115 -1.55 -2.16 9.01
N ILE A 116 -0.50 -1.42 8.64
CA ILE A 116 -0.44 0.04 8.80
C ILE A 116 -1.47 0.75 7.91
N ILE A 117 -1.63 0.33 6.64
CA ILE A 117 -2.68 0.85 5.75
C ILE A 117 -4.08 0.54 6.31
N ALA A 118 -4.28 -0.66 6.87
CA ALA A 118 -5.53 -1.03 7.51
C ALA A 118 -5.85 -0.13 8.71
N TYR A 119 -4.84 0.19 9.52
CA TYR A 119 -4.99 1.15 10.62
C TYR A 119 -5.40 2.54 10.11
N GLU A 120 -4.75 3.07 9.07
CA GLU A 120 -5.12 4.36 8.48
C GLU A 120 -6.57 4.39 7.97
N LEU A 121 -6.97 3.34 7.25
CA LEU A 121 -8.30 3.25 6.66
C LEU A 121 -9.40 3.12 7.72
N LEU A 122 -9.11 2.43 8.83
CA LEU A 122 -10.08 2.16 9.89
C LEU A 122 -10.12 3.25 10.95
N ALA A 123 -8.99 3.85 11.31
CA ALA A 123 -8.87 4.80 12.42
C ALA A 123 -8.75 6.29 12.00
N ASN A 124 -8.57 6.58 10.69
CA ASN A 124 -8.24 7.92 10.19
C ASN A 124 -6.99 8.56 10.82
N SER A 125 -6.09 7.75 11.35
CA SER A 125 -4.88 8.24 12.01
C SER A 125 -3.67 7.81 11.20
N TYR A 126 -2.76 8.76 10.98
CA TYR A 126 -1.43 8.41 10.54
C TYR A 126 -0.70 7.72 11.71
N PRO A 127 0.13 6.70 11.47
CA PRO A 127 0.66 5.84 12.53
C PRO A 127 1.66 6.54 13.45
N TYR A 128 2.23 7.67 13.03
CA TYR A 128 3.11 8.51 13.83
C TYR A 128 2.77 9.99 13.57
N ALA A 129 2.70 10.82 14.61
CA ALA A 129 2.60 12.27 14.42
C ALA A 129 3.89 12.79 13.75
N GLU A 130 3.75 13.73 12.82
CA GLU A 130 4.87 14.61 12.42
C GLU A 130 5.28 15.52 13.58
#